data_AF-A0A382YZI2-F1
#
_entry.id   AF-A0A382YZI2-F1
#
_cell.length_a   1.000
_cell.length_b   1.000
_cell.length_c   1.000
_cell.angle_alpha   90.00
_cell.angle_beta   90.00
_cell.angle_gamma   90.00
#
_symmetry.space_group_name_H-M   'P 1'
#
loop_
_entity.id
_entity.type
_entity.pdbx_description
1 polymer ?
#
loop_
_entity_poly.entity_id
_entity_poly.type
_entity_poly.pdbx_seq_one_letter_code
_entity_poly.pdbx_strand_id
1 'polypeptide(L)'
;VDGNKKLLFLPGDGIGPEVVTQVRRLIDWMDQRRAVTFDIEEHLIGGSAIEEVGIPLPDETLAAAKNSDAILMGAVGGPKWETLPFEIQPERGLLGIRKELYLFANLRP
;
A
#
# COMPACT_ATOMS: atom_id res chain seq x y z
N VAL A 1 -2.10 0.43 -27.39
CA VAL A 1 -0.67 0.51 -27.04
C VAL A 1 -0.62 0.09 -25.59
N ASP A 2 -0.23 -1.15 -25.30
CA ASP A 2 -0.21 -1.63 -23.93
C ASP A 2 0.97 -0.95 -23.21
N GLY A 3 0.64 0.11 -22.46
CA GLY A 3 1.59 0.78 -21.59
C GLY A 3 2.02 -0.12 -20.43
N ASN A 4 3.05 0.31 -19.69
CA ASN A 4 3.49 -0.37 -18.48
C ASN A 4 2.34 -0.52 -17.49
N LYS A 5 2.37 -1.59 -16.71
CA LYS A 5 1.41 -1.81 -15.63
C LYS A 5 1.71 -0.88 -14.47
N LYS A 6 0.67 -0.25 -13.92
CA LYS A 6 0.76 0.65 -12.77
C LYS A 6 0.68 -0.14 -11.47
N LEU A 7 1.71 -0.02 -10.64
CA LEU A 7 1.82 -0.73 -9.36
C LEU A 7 1.92 0.28 -8.23
N LEU A 8 0.91 0.30 -7.36
CA LEU A 8 0.91 1.16 -6.18
C LEU A 8 1.60 0.45 -5.01
N PHE A 9 2.59 1.11 -4.44
CA PHE A 9 3.25 0.69 -3.21
C PHE A 9 2.61 1.40 -2.02
N LEU A 10 2.21 0.60 -1.02
CA LEU A 10 1.69 1.06 0.26
C LEU A 10 2.56 0.44 1.37
N PRO A 11 3.74 1.03 1.68
CA PRO A 11 4.69 0.41 2.60
C PRO A 11 4.15 0.29 4.03
N GLY A 12 3.45 1.33 4.49
CA GLY A 12 2.78 1.39 5.79
C GLY A 12 3.76 1.39 6.97
N ASP A 13 3.49 0.58 7.98
CA ASP A 13 4.05 0.71 9.32
C ASP A 13 5.04 -0.42 9.69
N GLY A 14 5.81 -0.20 10.76
CA GLY A 14 6.74 -1.19 11.30
C GLY A 14 7.78 -1.62 10.27
N ILE A 15 7.89 -2.93 10.03
CA ILE A 15 8.81 -3.49 9.04
C ILE A 15 8.32 -3.39 7.59
N GLY A 16 7.10 -2.88 7.37
CA GLY A 16 6.47 -2.76 6.04
C GLY A 16 7.37 -2.05 5.02
N PRO A 17 7.92 -0.85 5.32
CA PRO A 17 8.87 -0.15 4.47
C PRO A 17 10.11 -0.97 4.09
N GLU A 18 10.69 -1.70 5.03
CA GLU A 18 11.91 -2.49 4.81
C GLU A 18 11.64 -3.65 3.83
N VAL A 19 10.50 -4.32 3.99
CA VAL A 19 10.09 -5.45 3.13
C VAL A 19 9.69 -4.96 1.75
N VAL A 20 8.91 -3.89 1.62
CA VAL A 20 8.52 -3.30 0.33
C VAL A 20 9.74 -2.81 -0.45
N THR A 21 10.76 -2.28 0.25
CA THR A 21 12.05 -1.93 -0.36
C THR A 21 12.73 -3.14 -1.03
N GLN A 22 12.62 -4.34 -0.45
CA GLN A 22 13.18 -5.55 -1.09
C GLN A 22 12.41 -5.94 -2.36
N VAL A 23 11.09 -5.71 -2.40
CA VAL A 23 10.31 -5.94 -3.62
C VAL A 23 10.72 -4.97 -4.74
N ARG A 24 10.99 -3.69 -4.41
CA ARG A 24 11.55 -2.73 -5.38
C ARG A 24 12.84 -3.24 -6.01
N ARG A 25 13.78 -3.76 -5.21
CA ARG A 25 15.04 -4.35 -5.71
C ARG A 25 14.82 -5.53 -6.66
N LEU A 26 13.80 -6.35 -6.41
CA LEU A 26 13.43 -7.45 -7.30
C LEU A 26 12.84 -6.92 -8.61
N ILE A 27 12.01 -5.88 -8.56
CA ILE A 27 11.48 -5.23 -9.77
C ILE A 27 12.62 -4.64 -10.60
N ASP A 28 13.55 -3.91 -9.99
CA ASP A 28 14.71 -3.33 -10.69
C ASP A 28 15.56 -4.44 -11.36
N TRP A 29 15.73 -5.58 -10.68
CA TRP A 29 16.43 -6.72 -11.25
C TRP A 29 15.67 -7.35 -12.43
N MET A 30 14.33 -7.42 -12.36
CA MET A 30 13.48 -7.95 -13.44
C MET A 30 13.47 -7.02 -14.65
N ASP A 31 13.42 -5.71 -14.44
CA ASP A 31 13.50 -4.70 -15.49
C ASP A 31 14.79 -4.88 -16.30
N GLN A 32 15.93 -5.00 -15.61
CA GLN A 32 17.25 -5.18 -16.22
C GLN A 32 17.45 -6.51 -16.96
N ARG A 33 16.72 -7.58 -16.61
CA ARG A 33 17.03 -8.96 -17.07
C ARG A 33 15.91 -9.68 -17.80
N ARG A 34 14.67 -9.24 -17.62
CA ARG A 34 13.46 -9.92 -18.12
C ARG A 34 12.56 -9.02 -18.95
N ALA A 35 12.93 -7.75 -19.14
CA ALA A 35 12.14 -6.75 -19.88
C ALA A 35 10.69 -6.62 -19.36
N VAL A 36 10.50 -6.85 -18.06
CA VAL A 36 9.23 -6.61 -17.36
C VAL A 36 9.43 -5.40 -16.47
N THR A 37 8.65 -4.36 -16.73
CA THR A 37 8.76 -3.07 -16.04
C THR A 37 7.38 -2.62 -15.57
N PHE A 38 7.37 -1.75 -14.55
CA PHE A 38 6.16 -1.25 -13.92
C PHE A 38 6.28 0.25 -13.68
N ASP A 39 5.19 0.97 -13.86
CA ASP A 39 5.09 2.35 -13.41
C ASP A 39 4.73 2.31 -11.93
N ILE A 40 5.70 2.64 -11.07
CA ILE A 40 5.55 2.53 -9.61
C ILE A 40 5.25 3.90 -9.01
N GLU A 41 4.16 3.96 -8.24
CA GLU A 41 3.81 5.08 -7.38
C GLU A 41 3.80 4.60 -5.92
N GLU A 42 4.06 5.48 -4.97
CA GLU A 42 4.11 5.15 -3.54
C GLU A 42 3.27 6.15 -2.74
N HIS A 43 2.41 5.64 -1.85
CA HIS A 43 1.48 6.45 -1.05
C HIS A 43 1.43 6.00 0.41
N LEU A 44 0.89 6.87 1.26
CA LEU A 44 0.75 6.65 2.70
C LEU A 44 -0.46 5.76 3.02
N ILE A 45 -0.32 4.91 4.04
CA ILE A 45 -1.43 4.17 4.66
C ILE A 45 -1.12 3.83 6.12
N GLY A 46 -2.16 3.66 6.94
CA GLY A 46 -2.02 3.21 8.31
C GLY A 46 -1.47 4.29 9.23
N GLY A 47 -0.62 3.90 10.16
CA GLY A 47 0.05 4.75 11.13
C GLY A 47 0.86 5.88 10.49
N SER A 48 1.63 5.58 9.44
CA SER A 48 2.39 6.55 8.67
C SER A 48 1.48 7.66 8.08
N ALA A 49 0.29 7.30 7.58
CA ALA A 49 -0.68 8.27 7.10
C ALA A 49 -1.29 9.10 8.23
N ILE A 50 -1.56 8.49 9.39
CA ILE A 50 -2.03 9.23 10.58
C ILE A 50 -1.00 10.27 11.01
N GLU A 51 0.29 9.94 10.99
CA GLU A 51 1.34 10.85 11.41
C GLU A 51 1.50 12.05 10.47
N GLU A 52 1.43 11.81 9.16
CA GLU A 52 1.64 12.87 8.16
C GLU A 52 0.39 13.71 7.91
N VAL A 53 -0.79 13.09 7.84
CA VAL A 53 -2.03 13.76 7.40
C VAL A 53 -3.23 13.53 8.33
N GLY A 54 -3.06 12.83 9.45
CA GLY A 54 -4.07 12.69 10.50
C GLY A 54 -5.14 11.62 10.25
N ILE A 55 -5.11 10.92 9.12
CA ILE A 55 -6.08 9.88 8.77
C ILE A 55 -5.38 8.62 8.24
N PRO A 56 -5.88 7.40 8.54
CA PRO A 56 -5.20 6.14 8.18
C PRO A 56 -5.34 5.76 6.70
N LEU A 57 -6.23 6.40 5.95
CA LEU A 57 -6.37 6.22 4.51
C LEU A 57 -6.70 7.57 3.86
N PRO A 58 -5.68 8.25 3.32
CA PRO A 58 -5.86 9.49 2.57
C PRO A 58 -6.68 9.29 1.30
N ASP A 59 -7.43 10.30 0.89
CA ASP A 59 -8.21 10.27 -0.36
C ASP A 59 -7.31 10.12 -1.59
N GLU A 60 -6.10 10.70 -1.56
CA GLU A 60 -5.09 10.54 -2.61
C GLU A 60 -4.60 9.09 -2.74
N THR A 61 -4.36 8.41 -1.62
CA THR A 61 -4.00 6.99 -1.59
C THR A 61 -5.12 6.15 -2.21
N LEU A 62 -6.37 6.44 -1.87
CA LEU A 62 -7.52 5.73 -2.41
C LEU A 62 -7.70 5.99 -3.91
N ALA A 63 -7.47 7.23 -4.36
CA ALA A 63 -7.52 7.60 -5.77
C ALA A 63 -6.40 6.88 -6.56
N ALA A 64 -5.17 6.85 -6.05
CA ALA A 64 -4.06 6.12 -6.67
C ALA A 64 -4.37 4.62 -6.73
N ALA A 65 -4.94 4.05 -5.66
CA ALA A 65 -5.33 2.65 -5.59
C ALA A 65 -6.37 2.28 -6.66
N LYS A 66 -7.39 3.13 -6.86
CA LYS A 66 -8.42 2.94 -7.89
C LYS A 66 -7.88 3.08 -9.33
N ASN A 67 -6.75 3.78 -9.51
CA ASN A 67 -6.12 4.02 -10.81
C ASN A 67 -4.92 3.08 -11.12
N SER A 68 -4.63 2.12 -10.24
CA SER A 68 -3.51 1.19 -10.37
C SER A 68 -3.99 -0.19 -10.85
N ASP A 69 -3.15 -0.91 -11.59
CA ASP A 69 -3.45 -2.29 -12.00
C ASP A 69 -3.34 -3.27 -10.81
N ALA A 70 -2.45 -2.98 -9.86
CA ALA A 70 -2.25 -3.77 -8.66
C ALA A 70 -1.70 -2.92 -7.50
N ILE A 71 -1.84 -3.45 -6.28
CA ILE A 71 -1.36 -2.83 -5.06
C ILE A 71 -0.45 -3.81 -4.33
N LEU A 72 0.76 -3.37 -3.99
CA LEU A 72 1.67 -4.06 -3.09
C LEU A 72 1.66 -3.33 -1.74
N MET A 73 1.16 -4.01 -0.71
CA MET A 73 1.09 -3.45 0.64
C MET A 73 2.08 -4.16 1.56
N GLY A 74 2.75 -3.39 2.42
CA GLY A 74 3.60 -3.90 3.50
C GLY A 74 2.78 -4.33 4.70
N ALA A 75 2.79 -3.53 5.76
CA ALA A 75 2.04 -3.78 6.99
C ALA A 75 1.36 -2.49 7.47
N VAL A 76 0.35 -2.61 8.34
CA VAL A 76 -0.23 -1.46 9.06
C VAL A 76 -0.39 -1.83 10.53
N GLY A 77 -0.30 -0.84 11.41
CA GLY A 77 -0.48 -1.00 12.85
C GLY A 77 0.81 -0.86 13.65
N GLY A 78 0.64 -0.74 14.97
CA GLY A 78 1.74 -0.70 15.93
C GLY A 78 1.32 -0.13 17.29
N PRO A 79 2.11 -0.38 18.36
CA PRO A 79 1.74 0.00 19.74
C PRO A 79 1.48 1.50 19.94
N LYS A 80 2.10 2.34 19.09
CA LYS A 80 1.95 3.80 19.12
C LYS A 80 0.50 4.26 18.94
N TRP A 81 -0.32 3.52 18.19
CA TRP A 81 -1.67 3.93 17.80
C TRP A 81 -2.79 3.12 18.47
N GLU A 82 -2.47 2.18 19.36
CA GLU A 82 -3.46 1.30 20.02
C GLU A 82 -4.47 2.07 20.88
N THR A 83 -4.07 3.22 21.43
CA THR A 83 -4.93 4.06 22.28
C THR A 83 -5.77 5.06 21.50
N LEU A 84 -5.58 5.14 20.17
CA LEU A 84 -6.39 6.03 19.34
C LEU A 84 -7.85 5.55 19.26
N PRO A 85 -8.81 6.46 19.07
CA PRO A 85 -10.18 6.11 18.75
C PRO A 85 -10.25 5.13 17.59
N PHE A 86 -11.14 4.15 17.69
CA PHE A 86 -11.28 3.06 16.72
C PHE A 86 -11.39 3.56 15.27
N GLU A 87 -12.02 4.71 15.04
CA GLU A 87 -12.26 5.30 13.72
C GLU A 87 -10.99 5.76 13.00
N ILE A 88 -9.93 6.06 13.75
CA ILE A 88 -8.67 6.58 13.21
C ILE A 88 -7.50 5.63 13.43
N GLN A 89 -7.73 4.39 13.88
CA GLN A 89 -6.67 3.39 14.02
C GLN A 89 -6.11 2.97 12.65
N PRO A 90 -4.82 2.59 12.55
CA PRO A 90 -4.18 2.17 11.30
C PRO A 90 -4.97 1.11 10.49
N GLU A 91 -5.55 0.13 11.19
CA GLU A 91 -6.32 -0.98 10.61
C GLU A 91 -7.56 -0.49 9.87
N ARG A 92 -8.08 0.70 10.20
CA ARG A 92 -9.18 1.32 9.47
C ARG A 92 -8.80 1.65 8.04
N GLY A 93 -7.54 1.99 7.79
CA GLY A 93 -7.07 2.22 6.44
C GLY A 93 -7.09 0.93 5.60
N LEU A 94 -6.62 -0.18 6.17
CA LEU A 94 -6.66 -1.50 5.53
C LEU A 94 -8.09 -1.99 5.26
N LEU A 95 -9.00 -1.84 6.22
CA LEU A 95 -10.39 -2.23 6.04
C LEU A 95 -11.12 -1.32 5.04
N GLY A 96 -10.83 -0.02 5.08
CA GLY A 96 -11.37 0.98 4.16
C GLY A 96 -10.99 0.68 2.71
N ILE A 97 -9.71 0.51 2.42
CA ILE A 97 -9.24 0.26 1.05
C ILE A 97 -9.78 -1.06 0.49
N ARG A 98 -9.87 -2.12 1.30
CA ARG A 98 -10.48 -3.40 0.88
C ARG A 98 -11.95 -3.25 0.50
N LYS A 99 -12.70 -2.48 1.29
CA LYS A 99 -14.12 -2.20 1.03
C LYS A 99 -14.28 -1.41 -0.27
N GLU A 100 -13.52 -0.33 -0.42
CA GLU A 100 -13.61 0.58 -1.57
C GLU A 100 -13.19 -0.06 -2.89
N LEU A 101 -12.29 -1.05 -2.85
CA LEU A 101 -11.83 -1.82 -4.02
C LEU A 101 -12.60 -3.13 -4.21
N TYR A 102 -13.64 -3.39 -3.41
CA TYR A 102 -14.46 -4.61 -3.49
C TYR A 102 -13.65 -5.92 -3.42
N LEU A 103 -12.60 -5.97 -2.59
CA LEU A 103 -11.71 -7.14 -2.46
C LEU A 103 -12.31 -8.23 -1.56
N PHE A 104 -13.35 -8.92 -2.07
CA PHE A 104 -14.08 -9.94 -1.31
C PHE A 104 -13.34 -11.29 -1.18
N ALA A 105 -12.50 -11.64 -2.17
CA ALA A 105 -11.77 -12.91 -2.19
C ALA A 105 -10.40 -12.75 -1.52
N ASN A 106 -10.15 -13.48 -0.42
CA ASN A 106 -8.85 -13.51 0.24
C ASN A 106 -8.24 -14.92 0.15
N LEU A 107 -7.13 -15.03 -0.58
CA LEU A 107 -6.38 -16.27 -0.75
C LEU A 107 -5.17 -16.28 0.20
N ARG A 108 -5.00 -17.37 0.96
CA ARG A 108 -3.90 -17.59 1.92
C ARG A 108 -3.30 -18.98 1.73
N PRO A 109 -2.45 -19.17 0.69
CA PRO A 109 -1.76 -20.43 0.44
C PRO A 109 -0.76 -20.78 1.54
#